data_AF-A0A562T2Q3-F1
#
_entry.id   AF-A0A562T2Q3-F1
#
_cell.length_a   1.000
_cell.length_b   1.000
_cell.length_c   1.000
_cell.angle_alpha   90.00
_cell.angle_beta   90.00
_cell.angle_gamma   90.00
#
_symmetry.space_group_name_H-M   'P 1'
#
loop_
_entity.id
_entity.type
_entity.pdbx_description
1 polymer ?
#
loop_
_entity_poly.entity_id
_entity_poly.type
_entity_poly.pdbx_seq_one_letter_code
_entity_poly.pdbx_strand_id
1 'polypeptide(L)'
;MKTAVQPKEAFFYYTHLNDEQIKDPVSAILHFAVEDELEDVRRQMWNWLSVALSAKSASFNNEDNRWELLFLYERLLVLIDAAYLVLNRNIQLVDYRQT
;
A
#
# COMPACT_ATOMS: atom_id res chain seq x y z
N MET A 1 -26.62 0.04 39.69
CA MET A 1 -26.13 1.01 38.69
C MET A 1 -25.40 0.19 37.62
N LYS A 2 -26.01 -0.04 36.45
CA LYS A 2 -25.36 -0.79 35.36
C LYS A 2 -24.43 0.18 34.65
N THR A 3 -23.13 0.03 34.80
CA THR A 3 -22.14 0.68 33.93
C THR A 3 -22.25 0.03 32.56
N ALA A 4 -22.81 0.77 31.60
CA ALA A 4 -22.70 0.42 30.20
C ALA A 4 -21.22 0.54 29.82
N VAL A 5 -20.56 -0.60 29.63
CA VAL A 5 -19.28 -0.65 28.92
C VAL A 5 -19.60 -0.29 27.48
N GLN A 6 -19.21 0.91 27.07
CA GLN A 6 -19.26 1.31 25.67
C GLN A 6 -18.49 0.26 24.84
N PRO A 7 -19.04 -0.23 23.72
CA PRO A 7 -18.28 -1.15 22.89
C PRO A 7 -17.05 -0.39 22.42
N LYS A 8 -15.87 -0.94 22.72
CA LYS A 8 -14.59 -0.47 22.22
C LYS A 8 -14.67 -0.55 20.69
N GLU A 9 -15.06 0.54 20.05
CA GLU A 9 -15.19 0.63 18.59
C GLU A 9 -13.90 0.10 17.98
N ALA A 10 -14.03 -0.91 17.14
CA ALA A 10 -12.89 -1.59 16.55
C ALA A 10 -12.12 -0.58 15.70
N PHE A 11 -10.87 -0.28 16.06
CA PHE A 11 -9.94 0.58 15.32
C PHE A 11 -9.58 0.05 13.90
N PHE A 12 -10.31 -0.94 13.39
CA PHE A 12 -9.99 -1.70 12.19
C PHE A 12 -11.10 -1.56 11.13
N TYR A 13 -11.35 -0.33 10.69
CA TYR A 13 -12.16 -0.08 9.49
C TYR A 13 -11.23 0.16 8.30
N TYR A 14 -11.52 -0.47 7.16
CA TYR A 14 -10.80 -0.25 5.89
C TYR A 14 -11.20 1.11 5.31
N THR A 15 -10.60 2.19 5.81
CA THR A 15 -11.00 3.58 5.48
C THR A 15 -10.57 4.08 4.12
N HIS A 16 -9.68 3.34 3.43
CA HIS A 16 -9.10 3.73 2.14
C HIS A 16 -9.64 2.89 0.98
N LEU A 17 -10.54 1.94 1.26
CA LEU A 17 -11.19 1.12 0.25
C LEU A 17 -12.62 1.64 0.06
N ASN A 18 -13.06 1.74 -1.19
CA ASN A 18 -14.47 2.00 -1.49
C ASN A 18 -15.33 0.74 -1.28
N ASP A 19 -16.66 0.88 -1.34
CA ASP A 19 -17.60 -0.23 -1.08
C ASP A 19 -17.40 -1.43 -2.03
N GLU A 20 -16.93 -1.21 -3.25
CA GLU A 20 -16.65 -2.27 -4.22
C GLU A 20 -15.36 -3.01 -3.86
N GLN A 21 -14.30 -2.28 -3.53
CA GLN A 21 -13.02 -2.80 -3.09
C GLN A 21 -13.10 -3.52 -1.74
N ILE A 22 -14.05 -3.16 -0.87
CA ILE A 22 -14.32 -3.91 0.36
C ILE A 22 -14.90 -5.29 0.04
N LYS A 23 -15.76 -5.39 -0.99
CA LYS A 23 -16.36 -6.65 -1.42
C LYS A 23 -15.37 -7.52 -2.21
N ASP A 24 -14.49 -6.89 -2.97
CA ASP A 24 -13.40 -7.54 -3.70
C ASP A 24 -12.07 -6.79 -3.49
N PRO A 25 -11.31 -7.11 -2.43
CA PRO A 25 -10.03 -6.46 -2.15
C PRO A 25 -8.96 -6.67 -3.23
N VAL A 26 -9.09 -7.72 -4.05
CA VAL A 26 -8.15 -7.97 -5.16
C VAL A 26 -8.31 -6.90 -6.23
N SER A 27 -9.54 -6.40 -6.45
CA SER A 27 -9.80 -5.30 -7.39
C SER A 27 -8.99 -4.04 -7.06
N ALA A 28 -8.78 -3.71 -5.78
CA ALA A 28 -7.97 -2.57 -5.36
C ALA A 28 -6.49 -2.75 -5.74
N ILE A 29 -5.95 -3.96 -5.58
CA ILE A 29 -4.57 -4.31 -5.94
C ILE A 29 -4.38 -4.24 -7.45
N LEU A 30 -5.35 -4.75 -8.22
CA LEU A 30 -5.32 -4.72 -9.67
C LEU A 30 -5.41 -3.29 -10.19
N HIS A 31 -6.32 -2.48 -9.63
CA HIS A 31 -6.48 -1.08 -10.01
C HIS A 31 -5.17 -0.30 -9.82
N PHE A 32 -4.56 -0.42 -8.64
CA PHE A 32 -3.26 0.20 -8.36
C PHE A 32 -2.17 -0.18 -9.37
N ALA A 33 -2.10 -1.46 -9.76
CA ALA A 33 -1.06 -1.94 -10.68
C ALA A 33 -1.35 -1.66 -12.17
N VAL A 34 -2.54 -1.17 -12.52
CA VAL A 34 -2.93 -0.83 -13.91
C VAL A 34 -2.66 0.64 -14.23
N GLU A 35 -2.71 1.53 -13.25
CA GLU A 35 -2.68 2.98 -13.48
C GLU A 35 -1.30 3.53 -13.88
N ASP A 36 -0.23 2.90 -13.40
CA ASP A 36 1.15 3.34 -13.62
C ASP A 36 2.03 2.16 -14.08
N GLU A 37 3.21 2.48 -14.63
CA GLU A 37 4.25 1.46 -14.85
C GLU A 37 5.04 1.19 -13.56
N LEU A 38 5.42 -0.07 -13.34
CA LEU A 38 6.16 -0.48 -12.14
C LEU A 38 7.43 0.34 -11.91
N GLU A 39 8.16 0.68 -12.98
CA GLU A 39 9.37 1.51 -12.90
C GLU A 39 9.05 2.91 -12.37
N ASP A 40 7.98 3.52 -12.84
CA ASP A 40 7.59 4.86 -12.44
C ASP A 40 7.09 4.90 -11.00
N VAL A 41 6.32 3.91 -10.55
CA VAL A 41 5.93 3.79 -9.15
C VAL A 41 7.16 3.66 -8.24
N ARG A 42 8.15 2.83 -8.62
CA ARG A 42 9.40 2.69 -7.84
C ARG A 42 10.18 4.00 -7.81
N ARG A 43 10.24 4.74 -8.93
CA ARG A 43 10.88 6.06 -9.00
C ARG A 43 10.19 7.06 -8.08
N GLN A 44 8.85 7.08 -8.07
CA GLN A 44 8.06 7.93 -7.18
C GLN A 44 8.32 7.57 -5.70
N MET A 45 8.35 6.29 -5.35
CA MET A 45 8.67 5.83 -3.99
C MET A 45 10.07 6.25 -3.54
N TRP A 46 11.08 6.12 -4.43
CA TRP A 46 12.43 6.58 -4.15
C TRP A 46 12.50 8.09 -3.93
N ASN A 47 11.81 8.87 -4.77
CA ASN A 47 11.74 10.32 -4.63
C ASN A 47 11.08 10.71 -3.30
N TRP A 48 9.98 10.06 -2.93
CA TRP A 48 9.31 10.27 -1.65
C TRP A 48 10.25 10.03 -0.46
N LEU A 49 10.93 8.89 -0.44
CA LEU A 49 11.89 8.56 0.63
C LEU A 49 13.03 9.59 0.68
N SER A 50 13.59 9.94 -0.47
CA SER A 50 14.71 10.89 -0.57
C SER A 50 14.34 12.27 -0.02
N VAL A 51 13.14 12.75 -0.33
CA VAL A 51 12.62 14.03 0.18
C VAL A 51 12.38 13.94 1.68
N ALA A 52 11.74 12.86 2.16
CA ALA A 52 11.45 12.68 3.57
C ALA A 52 12.72 12.63 4.44
N LEU A 53 13.78 11.96 3.97
CA LEU A 53 15.07 11.90 4.67
C LEU A 53 15.86 13.21 4.61
N SER A 54 15.69 14.00 3.55
CA SER A 54 16.43 15.26 3.35
C SER A 54 15.73 16.49 3.96
N ALA A 55 14.46 16.36 4.33
CA ALA A 55 13.67 17.46 4.86
C ALA A 55 14.17 17.87 6.27
N LYS A 56 14.74 19.07 6.38
CA LYS A 56 15.23 19.65 7.65
C LYS A 56 14.14 19.81 8.72
N SER A 57 12.88 19.87 8.30
CA SER A 57 11.71 20.01 9.17
C SER A 57 11.00 18.68 9.46
N ALA A 58 11.44 17.57 8.86
CA ALA A 58 10.78 16.30 9.07
C ALA A 58 11.15 15.73 10.46
N SER A 59 10.20 15.05 11.08
CA SER A 59 10.34 14.45 12.42
C SER A 59 11.35 13.30 12.49
N PHE A 60 12.06 13.01 11.39
CA PHE A 60 13.08 11.97 11.26
C PHE A 60 14.47 12.45 11.72
N ASN A 61 14.54 13.23 12.80
CA ASN A 61 15.79 13.85 13.24
C ASN A 61 16.71 12.89 14.02
N ASN A 62 16.15 11.88 14.68
CA ASN A 62 16.89 10.79 15.32
C ASN A 62 17.09 9.60 14.35
N GLU A 63 18.07 8.75 14.66
CA GLU A 63 18.40 7.58 13.83
C GLU A 63 17.25 6.57 13.77
N ASP A 64 16.56 6.34 14.90
CA ASP A 64 15.44 5.39 14.99
C ASP A 64 14.30 5.69 14.00
N ASN A 65 13.87 6.95 13.91
CA ASN A 65 12.78 7.31 13.01
C ASN A 65 13.19 7.17 11.53
N ARG A 66 14.48 7.36 11.19
CA ARG A 66 14.99 7.13 9.83
C ARG A 66 14.99 5.64 9.48
N TRP A 67 15.36 4.78 10.43
CA TRP A 67 15.30 3.33 10.26
C TRP A 67 13.88 2.83 10.06
N GLU A 68 12.92 3.33 10.84
CA GLU A 68 11.51 2.99 10.68
C GLU A 68 10.98 3.38 9.29
N LEU A 69 11.36 4.56 8.80
CA LEU A 69 10.97 5.02 7.46
C LEU A 69 11.58 4.16 6.34
N LEU A 70 12.87 3.82 6.45
CA LEU A 70 13.54 2.92 5.52
C LEU A 70 12.88 1.53 5.51
N PHE A 71 12.58 0.99 6.68
CA PHE A 71 11.91 -0.29 6.81
C PHE A 71 10.50 -0.27 6.20
N LEU A 72 9.75 0.82 6.40
CA LEU A 72 8.45 0.99 5.76
C LEU A 72 8.58 1.06 4.23
N TYR A 73 9.55 1.81 3.71
CA TYR A 73 9.82 1.89 2.28
C TYR A 73 10.09 0.51 1.66
N GLU A 74 10.95 -0.30 2.27
CA GLU A 74 11.24 -1.66 1.79
C GLU A 74 9.99 -2.53 1.76
N ARG A 75 9.16 -2.47 2.81
CA ARG A 75 7.91 -3.23 2.87
C ARG A 75 6.91 -2.80 1.80
N LEU A 76 6.84 -1.49 1.50
CA LEU A 76 5.99 -0.98 0.44
C LEU A 76 6.45 -1.46 -0.93
N LEU A 77 7.77 -1.48 -1.21
CA LEU A 77 8.30 -2.03 -2.46
C LEU A 77 7.91 -3.50 -2.67
N VAL A 78 8.00 -4.32 -1.62
CA VAL A 78 7.57 -5.74 -1.70
C VAL A 78 6.09 -5.86 -2.04
N LEU A 79 5.23 -5.03 -1.44
CA LEU A 79 3.80 -5.02 -1.73
C LEU A 79 3.49 -4.57 -3.16
N ILE A 80 4.20 -3.55 -3.64
CA ILE A 80 4.09 -3.05 -5.02
C ILE A 80 4.48 -4.17 -6.00
N ASP A 81 5.64 -4.80 -5.82
CA ASP A 81 6.09 -5.89 -6.69
C ASP A 81 5.10 -7.06 -6.72
N ALA A 82 4.55 -7.42 -5.55
CA ALA A 82 3.52 -8.44 -5.45
C ALA A 82 2.24 -8.06 -6.20
N ALA A 83 1.80 -6.80 -6.11
CA ALA A 83 0.61 -6.30 -6.80
C ALA A 83 0.74 -6.42 -8.33
N TYR A 84 1.86 -5.99 -8.90
CA TYR A 84 2.12 -6.11 -10.33
C TYR A 84 2.25 -7.57 -10.78
N LEU A 85 2.84 -8.44 -9.96
CA LEU A 85 2.89 -9.87 -10.28
C LEU A 85 1.50 -10.51 -10.30
N VAL A 86 0.61 -10.13 -9.37
CA VAL A 86 -0.78 -10.60 -9.34
C VAL A 86 -1.54 -10.13 -10.58
N LEU A 87 -1.38 -8.86 -10.98
CA LEU A 87 -1.97 -8.33 -12.20
C LEU A 87 -1.51 -9.12 -13.42
N ASN A 88 -0.19 -9.27 -13.60
CA ASN A 88 0.39 -9.99 -14.73
C ASN A 88 -0.14 -11.43 -14.80
N ARG A 89 -0.23 -12.14 -13.67
CA ARG A 89 -0.80 -13.50 -13.63
C ARG A 89 -2.28 -13.51 -14.01
N ASN A 90 -3.06 -12.53 -13.57
CA ASN A 90 -4.48 -12.45 -13.92
C ASN A 90 -4.69 -12.19 -15.41
N ILE A 91 -3.91 -11.30 -16.02
CA ILE A 91 -3.94 -11.07 -17.48
C ILE A 91 -3.63 -12.37 -18.23
N GLN A 92 -2.56 -13.06 -17.85
CA GLN A 92 -2.16 -14.34 -18.48
C GLN A 92 -3.25 -15.43 -18.37
N LEU A 93 -3.97 -15.48 -17.24
CA LEU A 93 -5.09 -16.42 -17.06
C LEU A 93 -6.31 -16.09 -17.92
N VAL A 94 -6.57 -14.81 -18.19
CA VAL A 94 -7.65 -14.37 -19.09
C VAL A 94 -7.32 -14.72 -20.53
N ASP A 95 -6.08 -14.47 -20.97
CA ASP A 95 -5.63 -14.78 -22.32
C ASP A 95 -5.66 -16.29 -22.61
N TYR A 96 -5.26 -17.13 -21.64
CA TYR A 96 -5.29 -18.59 -21.78
C TYR A 96 -6.71 -19.17 -21.94
N ARG A 97 -7.74 -18.52 -21.39
CA ARG A 97 -9.14 -18.99 -21.47
C ARG A 97 -9.83 -18.63 -22.80
N GLN A 98 -9.16 -17.85 -23.66
CA GLN A 98 -9.69 -17.40 -24.96
C GLN A 98 -9.11 -18.18 -26.16
N THR A 99 -8.15 -19.09 -25.94
CA THR A 99 -7.56 -20.00 -26.95
C THR A 99 -8.00 -21.44 -26.74
#